data_AF-A0A3B0TK19-F1
#
_entry.id   AF-A0A3B0TK19-F1
#
_cell.length_a   1.000
_cell.length_b   1.000
_cell.length_c   1.000
_cell.angle_alpha   90.00
_cell.angle_beta   90.00
_cell.angle_gamma   90.00
#
_symmetry.space_group_name_H-M   'P 1'
#
loop_
_entity.id
_entity.type
_entity.pdbx_description
1 polymer ?
#
loop_
_entity_poly.entity_id
_entity_poly.type
_entity_poly.pdbx_seq_one_letter_code
_entity_poly.pdbx_strand_id
1 'polypeptide(L)' 'MTFQVQENVFDFLDAPIKRITTADTPAPYSPVLLEEWLPNFNDVVNAVKEVMYVK' A
#
# COMPACT_ATOMS: atom_id res chain seq x y z
N MET A 1 -3.48 -4.90 12.55
CA MET A 1 -2.89 -6.09 11.89
C MET A 1 -1.41 -5.93 11.59
N THR A 2 -0.92 -4.80 11.05
CA THR A 2 0.52 -4.57 10.79
C THR A 2 1.39 -4.63 12.05
N PHE A 3 0.89 -4.13 13.17
CA PHE A 3 1.61 -4.12 14.45
C PHE A 3 1.94 -5.52 14.97
N GLN A 4 1.04 -6.50 14.77
CA GLN A 4 1.27 -7.88 15.21
C GLN A 4 2.34 -8.57 14.39
N VAL A 5 2.41 -8.29 13.09
CA VAL A 5 3.45 -8.86 12.20
C VAL A 5 4.82 -8.27 12.55
N GLN A 6 4.87 -6.96 12.81
CA GLN A 6 6.11 -6.31 13.24
C GLN A 6 6.58 -6.80 14.62
N GLU A 7 5.67 -7.10 15.56
CA GLU A 7 6.04 -7.58 16.90
C GLU A 7 6.50 -9.05 16.92
N ASN A 8 5.87 -9.92 16.13
CA ASN A 8 6.12 -11.37 16.19
C ASN A 8 7.13 -11.87 15.16
N VAL A 9 7.38 -11.11 14.09
CA VAL A 9 8.10 -11.60 12.90
C VAL A 9 9.12 -10.56 12.39
N PHE A 10 9.58 -9.63 13.24
CA PHE A 10 10.51 -8.57 12.86
C PHE A 10 11.79 -9.09 12.19
N ASP A 11 12.41 -10.11 12.79
CA ASP A 11 13.70 -10.64 12.34
C ASP A 11 13.63 -11.37 10.99
N PHE A 12 12.43 -11.69 10.50
CA PHE A 12 12.20 -12.34 9.19
C PHE A 12 11.68 -11.39 8.12
N LEU A 13 11.51 -10.10 8.42
CA LEU A 13 11.08 -9.09 7.45
C LEU A 13 12.30 -8.56 6.68
N ASP A 14 12.52 -9.09 5.48
CA ASP A 14 13.57 -8.59 4.57
C ASP A 14 13.32 -7.14 4.11
N ALA A 15 12.09 -6.63 4.24
CA ALA A 15 11.70 -5.30 3.81
C ALA A 15 10.53 -4.75 4.65
N PRO A 16 10.38 -3.41 4.75
CA PRO A 16 9.35 -2.79 5.57
C PRO A 16 7.93 -3.10 5.06
N ILE A 17 7.00 -3.35 5.99
CA ILE A 17 5.60 -3.64 5.63
C ILE A 17 4.91 -2.36 5.16
N LYS A 18 4.57 -2.30 3.87
CA LYS A 18 3.75 -1.23 3.29
C LYS A 18 2.27 -1.60 3.30
N ARG A 19 1.43 -0.61 3.58
CA ARG A 19 -0.03 -0.70 3.45
C ARG A 19 -0.48 0.12 2.26
N ILE A 20 -1.30 -0.49 1.41
CA ILE A 20 -2.00 0.18 0.32
C ILE A 20 -3.44 0.37 0.80
N THR A 21 -3.83 1.60 1.03
CA THR A 21 -5.20 1.98 1.43
C THR A 21 -5.70 3.05 0.48
N THR A 22 -7.02 3.22 0.43
CA THR A 22 -7.63 4.39 -0.24
C THR A 22 -7.07 5.67 0.35
N ALA A 23 -7.02 6.75 -0.44
CA ALA A 23 -6.54 8.03 0.08
C ALA A 23 -7.39 8.46 1.30
N ASP A 24 -6.76 9.09 2.30
CA ASP A 24 -7.41 9.60 3.53
C ASP A 24 -8.28 10.84 3.26
N THR A 25 -9.05 10.81 2.17
CA THR A 25 -10.00 11.84 1.74
C THR A 25 -11.38 11.21 1.59
N PRO A 26 -12.48 11.94 1.88
CA PRO A 26 -13.83 11.44 1.62
C PRO A 26 -13.99 11.04 0.15
N ALA A 27 -14.73 9.96 -0.10
CA ALA A 27 -14.93 9.42 -1.44
C ALA A 27 -15.47 10.52 -2.38
N PRO A 28 -14.77 10.79 -3.50
CA PRO A 28 -15.19 11.84 -4.42
C PRO A 28 -16.45 11.43 -5.19
N TYR A 29 -17.38 12.37 -5.35
CA TYR A 29 -18.62 12.16 -6.12
C TYR A 29 -18.40 12.16 -7.65
N SER A 30 -17.23 12.62 -8.12
CA SER A 30 -16.89 12.62 -9.54
C SER A 30 -16.37 11.25 -9.96
N PRO A 31 -16.92 10.61 -11.01
CA PRO A 31 -16.48 9.28 -11.47
C PRO A 31 -14.99 9.22 -11.79
N VAL A 32 -14.43 10.29 -12.38
CA VAL A 32 -13.01 10.38 -12.74
C VAL A 32 -12.11 10.40 -11.51
N LEU A 33 -12.55 11.07 -10.44
CA LEU A 33 -11.79 11.12 -9.19
C LEU A 33 -11.96 9.85 -8.36
N LEU A 34 -13.07 9.12 -8.55
CA LEU A 34 -13.30 7.85 -7.86
C LEU A 34 -12.37 6.76 -8.38
N GLU A 35 -12.14 6.71 -9.70
CA GLU A 35 -11.17 5.80 -10.32
C GLU A 35 -9.74 6.02 -9.83
N GLU A 36 -9.34 7.28 -9.63
CA GLU A 36 -8.02 7.65 -9.10
C GLU A 36 -7.92 7.44 -7.58
N TRP A 37 -9.03 7.59 -6.85
CA TRP A 37 -9.07 7.40 -5.40
C TRP A 37 -9.02 5.92 -4.98
N LEU A 38 -9.49 5.03 -5.84
CA LEU A 38 -9.43 3.59 -5.62
C LEU A 38 -8.01 3.07 -5.87
N PRO A 39 -7.46 2.25 -4.96
CA PRO A 39 -6.15 1.65 -5.17
C PRO A 39 -6.19 0.76 -6.41
N ASN A 40 -5.28 1.03 -7.35
CA ASN A 40 -5.19 0.33 -8.62
C ASN A 40 -4.06 -0.70 -8.61
N PHE A 41 -4.08 -1.60 -9.60
CA PHE A 41 -3.02 -2.61 -9.77
C PHE A 41 -1.63 -1.97 -9.92
N ASN A 42 -1.54 -0.77 -10.48
CA ASN A 42 -0.29 -0.01 -10.60
C ASN A 42 0.31 0.32 -9.23
N ASP A 43 -0.51 0.66 -8.24
CA ASP A 43 -0.06 0.98 -6.88
C ASP A 43 0.52 -0.25 -6.18
N VAL A 44 -0.07 -1.42 -6.44
CA VAL A 44 0.44 -2.72 -5.95
C VAL A 44 1.81 -3.00 -6.56
N VAL A 45 1.95 -2.84 -7.89
CA VAL A 45 3.22 -3.08 -8.58
C VAL A 45 4.31 -2.11 -8.12
N ASN A 46 3.97 -0.84 -7.93
CA ASN A 46 4.90 0.17 -7.43
C ASN A 46 5.32 -0.11 -5.98
N ALA A 47 4.37 -0.45 -5.11
CA ALA A 47 4.68 -0.80 -3.72
C ALA A 47 5.57 -2.05 -3.63
N VAL A 48 5.33 -3.07 -4.47
CA VAL A 48 6.17 -4.26 -4.52
C VAL A 48 7.58 -3.94 -5.03
N LYS A 49 7.72 -3.12 -6.07
CA LYS A 49 9.04 -2.67 -6.56
C LYS A 49 9.81 -1.87 -5.51
N GLU A 50 9.12 -1.00 -4.76
CA GLU A 50 9.72 -0.20 -3.71
C GLU A 50 10.20 -1.06 -2.53
N VAL A 51 9.43 -2.08 -2.15
CA VAL A 51 9.80 -3.05 -1.11
C VAL A 51 10.97 -3.94 -1.56
N MET A 52 11.04 -4.29 -2.84
CA MET A 52 12.14 -5.09 -3.41
C MET A 52 13.39 -4.25 -3.79
N TYR A 53 13.39 -2.94 -3.57
CA TYR A 53 14.46 -2.01 -3.98
C TYR A 53 14.83 -2.10 -5.47
N VAL A 54 13.91 -2.53 -6.32
CA VAL A 54 14.13 -2.65 -7.78
C VAL A 54 13.80 -1.31 -8.41
N LYS A 55 14.86 -0.58 -8.79
CA LYS A 55 14.79 0.73 -9.44
C LYS A 55 14.26 0.64 -10.87
#